data_AF-A0A0F9FMH3-F1
#
_entry.id   AF-A0A0F9FMH3-F1
#
_cell.length_a   1.000
_cell.length_b   1.000
_cell.length_c   1.000
_cell.angle_alpha   90.00
_cell.angle_beta   90.00
_cell.angle_gamma   90.00
#
_symmetry.space_group_name_H-M   'P 1'
#
loop_
_entity.id
_entity.type
_entity.pdbx_description
1 polymer ?
#
loop_
_entity_poly.entity_id
_entity_poly.type
_entity_poly.pdbx_seq_one_letter_code
_entity_poly.pdbx_strand_id
1 'polypeptide(L)'
;ALFLAALGLGVLGRRFWCRCICPSGAIFSVANFLRLTSRQVTSECIECGRCTSACTFDAIDSDFTTHGPDCTFCQTCGAACPTRAIRFAGRWDRTDLKGPEPPDHARTGLSRRGFIAGGLAGAGVALGVDRVLAAASPGGAPTIRPPGSLAEEQFGQLCVRCGECINACPTGVLTPKGFFGSGGSGGLWTPRVDADFSGCDPKCNICGQVCPTGAIRALALEAKNKVRMGLAVVNEKTCLPWLGTKECELCVLTCTDMGFNAIEYRLMHVELDEMEMPIEYTGMLAPFVLEDKCVGCGNCQARCRAINVDEEHFLTESAIIIEAGPGKEDRPNRA
;
A
#
# COMPACT_ATOMS: atom_id res chain seq x y z
N ALA A 1 -14.40 -14.17 -0.96
CA ALA A 1 -14.69 -14.74 0.38
C ALA A 1 -14.50 -13.71 1.50
N LEU A 2 -13.28 -13.21 1.76
CA LEU A 2 -13.01 -12.22 2.82
C LEU A 2 -13.82 -10.92 2.71
N PHE A 3 -13.99 -10.39 1.51
CA PHE A 3 -14.80 -9.20 1.27
C PHE A 3 -16.29 -9.41 1.58
N LEU A 4 -16.84 -10.56 1.19
CA LEU A 4 -18.23 -10.94 1.49
C LEU A 4 -18.43 -11.21 2.99
N ALA A 5 -17.43 -11.78 3.65
CA ALA A 5 -17.42 -11.94 5.10
C ALA A 5 -17.40 -10.57 5.81
N ALA A 6 -16.56 -9.63 5.37
CA ALA A 6 -16.50 -8.27 5.91
C ALA A 6 -17.83 -7.51 5.75
N LEU A 7 -18.51 -7.66 4.60
CA LEU A 7 -19.84 -7.11 4.38
C LEU A 7 -20.91 -7.79 5.24
N GLY A 8 -20.85 -9.11 5.40
CA GLY A 8 -21.79 -9.88 6.22
C GLY A 8 -21.75 -9.52 7.70
N LEU A 9 -20.59 -9.08 8.21
CA LEU A 9 -20.45 -8.59 9.59
C LEU A 9 -21.28 -7.33 9.87
N GLY A 10 -21.66 -6.57 8.85
CA GLY A 10 -22.58 -5.42 8.99
C GLY A 10 -24.01 -5.82 9.41
N VAL A 11 -24.39 -7.09 9.18
CA VAL A 11 -25.70 -7.64 9.55
C VAL A 11 -25.77 -7.99 11.04
N LEU A 12 -24.63 -8.25 11.70
CA LEU A 12 -24.53 -8.62 13.12
C LEU A 12 -24.79 -7.46 14.09
N GLY A 13 -24.98 -6.25 13.58
CA GLY A 13 -25.35 -5.08 14.37
C GLY A 13 -24.84 -3.79 13.75
N ARG A 14 -25.46 -2.67 14.14
CA ARG A 14 -25.02 -1.33 13.73
C ARG A 14 -23.54 -1.14 14.09
N ARG A 15 -22.69 -0.97 13.08
CA ARG A 15 -21.25 -0.71 13.22
C ARG A 15 -20.48 -1.80 14.01
N PHE A 16 -20.87 -3.07 13.86
CA PHE A 16 -20.19 -4.23 14.48
C PHE A 16 -18.66 -4.21 14.29
N TRP A 17 -18.18 -3.85 13.09
CA TRP A 17 -16.75 -3.71 12.80
C TRP A 17 -16.07 -2.74 13.77
N CYS A 18 -16.62 -1.54 13.91
CA CYS A 18 -16.05 -0.52 14.78
C CYS A 18 -16.12 -0.91 16.27
N ARG A 19 -17.15 -1.67 16.68
CA ARG A 19 -17.33 -2.07 18.09
C ARG A 19 -16.48 -3.27 18.50
N CYS A 20 -16.32 -4.26 17.62
CA CYS A 20 -15.80 -5.57 18.00
C CYS A 20 -14.51 -5.96 17.28
N ILE A 21 -14.15 -5.32 16.17
CA ILE A 21 -13.02 -5.74 15.32
C ILE A 21 -11.97 -4.63 15.15
N CYS A 22 -12.39 -3.38 15.05
CA CYS A 22 -11.49 -2.26 14.83
C CYS A 22 -10.63 -1.98 16.09
N PRO A 23 -9.29 -2.04 16.01
CA PRO A 23 -8.43 -1.77 17.15
C PRO A 23 -8.61 -0.36 17.72
N SER A 24 -8.86 0.63 16.85
CA SER A 24 -9.18 1.99 17.29
C SER A 24 -10.47 2.06 18.10
N GLY A 25 -11.49 1.26 17.75
CA GLY A 25 -12.75 1.19 18.49
C GLY A 25 -12.58 0.67 19.92
N ALA A 26 -11.73 -0.35 20.09
CA ALA A 26 -11.37 -0.87 21.42
C ALA A 26 -10.65 0.20 22.27
N ILE A 27 -9.70 0.93 21.68
CA ILE A 27 -8.98 2.02 22.37
C ILE A 27 -9.95 3.13 22.80
N PHE A 28 -10.85 3.56 21.90
CA PHE A 28 -11.84 4.57 22.24
C PHE A 28 -12.83 4.11 23.32
N SER A 29 -13.25 2.85 23.31
CA SER A 29 -14.13 2.29 24.35
C SER A 29 -13.46 2.32 25.74
N VAL A 30 -12.17 1.98 25.82
CA VAL A 30 -11.37 2.07 27.06
C VAL A 30 -11.19 3.53 27.51
N ALA A 31 -10.86 4.44 26.60
CA ALA A 31 -10.74 5.86 26.93
C ALA A 31 -12.08 6.44 27.45
N ASN A 32 -13.18 5.99 26.88
CA ASN A 32 -14.53 6.42 27.24
C ASN A 32 -14.98 5.86 28.60
N PHE A 33 -14.46 4.71 29.03
CA PHE A 33 -14.66 4.20 30.38
C PHE A 33 -14.17 5.19 31.45
N LEU A 34 -13.02 5.85 31.22
CA LEU A 34 -12.40 6.82 32.13
C LEU A 34 -13.03 8.22 32.10
N ARG A 35 -14.09 8.40 31.31
CA ARG A 35 -14.72 9.70 31.11
C ARG A 35 -15.40 10.21 32.39
N LEU A 36 -15.05 11.43 32.79
CA LEU A 36 -15.60 12.14 33.97
C LEU A 36 -16.98 12.78 33.72
N THR A 37 -17.48 12.74 32.49
CA THR A 37 -18.80 13.26 32.11
C THR A 37 -19.69 12.13 31.60
N SER A 38 -21.00 12.19 31.85
CA SER A 38 -21.97 11.22 31.33
C SER A 38 -23.17 11.91 30.70
N ARG A 39 -23.82 11.20 29.78
CA ARG A 39 -25.18 11.53 29.34
C ARG A 39 -26.13 11.19 30.48
N GLN A 40 -27.02 12.12 30.80
CA GLN A 40 -28.00 12.01 31.87
C GLN A 40 -29.38 12.36 31.35
N VAL A 41 -30.41 11.68 31.86
CA VAL A 41 -31.81 11.91 31.50
C VAL A 41 -32.53 12.44 32.73
N THR A 42 -33.16 13.60 32.61
CA THR A 42 -33.90 14.24 33.69
C THR A 42 -35.33 13.71 33.80
N SER A 43 -36.01 14.04 34.90
CA SER A 43 -37.43 13.76 35.11
C SER A 43 -38.37 14.39 34.07
N GLU A 44 -37.90 15.34 33.26
CA GLU A 44 -38.64 15.97 32.16
C GLU A 44 -38.76 15.08 30.91
N CYS A 45 -38.24 13.84 30.98
CA CYS A 45 -38.30 12.88 29.89
C CYS A 45 -39.72 12.34 29.69
N ILE A 46 -40.28 12.55 28.49
CA ILE A 46 -41.60 12.05 28.07
C ILE A 46 -41.53 10.70 27.34
N GLU A 47 -40.40 9.99 27.42
CA GLU A 47 -40.23 8.62 26.90
C GLU A 47 -40.48 8.44 25.39
N CYS A 48 -40.32 9.50 24.58
CA CYS A 48 -40.64 9.48 23.15
C CYS A 48 -39.71 8.63 22.24
N GLY A 49 -38.67 7.97 22.76
CA GLY A 49 -37.78 7.10 21.96
C GLY A 49 -36.80 7.80 20.99
N ARG A 50 -36.93 9.12 20.77
CA ARG A 50 -36.14 9.85 19.75
C ARG A 50 -34.63 9.82 19.96
N CYS A 51 -34.18 9.76 21.22
CA CYS A 51 -32.76 9.67 21.52
C CYS A 51 -32.15 8.32 21.15
N THR A 52 -32.90 7.24 21.38
CA THR A 52 -32.53 5.86 21.01
C THR A 52 -32.43 5.72 19.49
N SER A 53 -33.40 6.24 18.74
CA SER A 53 -33.36 6.20 17.27
C SER A 53 -32.24 7.05 16.66
N ALA A 54 -31.93 8.19 17.28
CA ALA A 54 -30.85 9.08 16.87
C ALA A 54 -29.44 8.55 17.22
N CYS A 55 -29.31 7.56 18.11
CA CYS A 55 -28.01 7.06 18.55
C CYS A 55 -27.37 6.17 17.48
N THR A 56 -26.38 6.70 16.75
CA THR A 56 -25.67 5.95 15.71
C THR A 56 -24.72 4.88 16.26
N PHE A 57 -24.44 4.91 17.56
CA PHE A 57 -23.55 3.97 18.26
C PHE A 57 -24.30 2.89 19.05
N ASP A 58 -25.64 2.88 19.00
CA ASP A 58 -26.48 1.95 19.78
C ASP A 58 -26.17 1.94 21.29
N ALA A 59 -25.76 3.11 21.80
CA ALA A 59 -25.31 3.28 23.19
C ALA A 59 -26.45 3.64 24.16
N ILE A 60 -27.70 3.71 23.70
CA ILE A 60 -28.87 4.07 24.50
C ILE A 60 -29.84 2.90 24.47
N ASP A 61 -30.20 2.36 25.63
CA ASP A 61 -31.15 1.25 25.73
C ASP A 61 -32.61 1.73 25.65
N SER A 62 -33.54 0.77 25.62
CA SER A 62 -34.99 1.03 25.60
C SER A 62 -35.50 1.74 26.86
N ASP A 63 -34.79 1.59 27.99
CA ASP A 63 -35.05 2.28 29.26
C ASP A 63 -34.39 3.68 29.34
N PHE A 64 -33.80 4.14 28.22
CA PHE A 64 -33.09 5.41 28.08
C PHE A 64 -31.77 5.51 28.87
N THR A 65 -31.31 4.43 29.49
CA THR A 65 -29.98 4.35 30.09
C THR A 65 -28.90 4.37 29.01
N THR A 66 -27.68 4.72 29.39
CA THR A 66 -26.56 4.88 28.44
C THR A 66 -25.43 3.93 28.76
N HIS A 67 -25.05 3.14 27.76
CA HIS A 67 -23.82 2.34 27.77
C HIS A 67 -22.62 3.27 27.62
N GLY A 68 -22.02 3.62 28.75
CA GLY A 68 -20.88 4.52 28.83
C GLY A 68 -19.77 4.20 27.81
N PRO A 69 -19.26 2.96 27.74
CA PRO A 69 -18.17 2.60 26.82
C PRO A 69 -18.51 2.79 25.32
N ASP A 70 -19.77 2.62 24.94
CA ASP A 70 -20.23 2.74 23.55
C ASP A 70 -20.61 4.20 23.18
N CYS A 71 -20.85 5.07 24.17
CA CYS A 71 -21.30 6.44 23.96
C CYS A 71 -20.16 7.39 23.59
N THR A 72 -19.97 7.70 22.30
CA THR A 72 -18.96 8.69 21.86
C THR A 72 -19.25 10.14 22.26
N PHE A 73 -20.42 10.42 22.84
CA PHE A 73 -20.82 11.75 23.35
C PHE A 73 -20.84 12.84 22.27
N CYS A 74 -21.29 12.46 21.07
CA CYS A 74 -21.49 13.38 19.95
C CYS A 74 -22.68 14.36 20.11
N GLN A 75 -23.42 14.26 21.23
CA GLN A 75 -24.57 15.09 21.60
C GLN A 75 -25.80 15.08 20.66
N THR A 76 -25.78 14.24 19.61
CA THR A 76 -26.90 14.10 18.65
C THR A 76 -28.23 13.78 19.32
N CYS A 77 -28.23 12.94 20.36
CA CYS A 77 -29.45 12.62 21.10
C CYS A 77 -30.01 13.82 21.89
N GLY A 78 -29.15 14.72 22.38
CA GLY A 78 -29.57 15.95 23.06
C GLY A 78 -30.29 16.89 22.11
N ALA A 79 -29.74 17.06 20.90
CA ALA A 79 -30.39 17.85 19.84
C ALA A 79 -31.74 17.24 19.39
N ALA A 80 -31.88 15.92 19.39
CA ALA A 80 -33.11 15.22 19.03
C ALA A 80 -34.20 15.26 20.12
N CYS A 81 -33.87 15.67 21.36
CA CYS A 81 -34.78 15.63 22.49
C CYS A 81 -35.76 16.82 22.47
N PRO A 82 -37.08 16.60 22.29
CA PRO A 82 -38.05 17.69 22.18
C PRO A 82 -38.26 18.45 23.50
N THR A 83 -38.09 17.79 24.65
CA THR A 83 -38.26 18.39 25.98
C THR A 83 -36.94 18.86 26.60
N ARG A 84 -35.81 18.72 25.89
CA ARG A 84 -34.46 19.04 26.40
C ARG A 84 -34.09 18.30 27.70
N ALA A 85 -34.71 17.15 27.95
CA ALA A 85 -34.47 16.31 29.13
C ALA A 85 -33.11 15.58 29.14
N ILE A 86 -32.21 15.83 28.18
CA ILE A 86 -30.91 15.15 28.09
C ILE A 86 -29.80 16.16 28.41
N ARG A 87 -29.05 15.86 29.46
CA ARG A 87 -27.90 16.66 29.89
C ARG A 87 -26.59 15.89 29.68
N PHE A 88 -25.52 16.63 29.46
CA PHE A 88 -24.15 16.11 29.34
C PHE A 88 -23.32 16.74 30.44
N ALA A 89 -23.36 16.12 31.63
CA ALA A 89 -22.84 16.69 32.88
C ALA A 89 -21.75 15.82 33.49
N GLY A 90 -21.15 16.29 34.59
CA GLY A 90 -20.20 15.49 35.37
C GLY A 90 -20.86 14.19 35.83
N ARG A 91 -20.15 13.06 35.77
CA ARG A 91 -20.69 11.73 36.08
C ARG A 91 -21.28 11.63 37.49
N TRP A 92 -20.78 12.44 38.42
CA TRP A 92 -21.24 12.52 39.80
C TRP A 92 -22.32 13.56 40.07
N ASP A 93 -22.67 14.38 39.08
CA ASP A 93 -23.82 15.27 39.18
C ASP A 93 -25.11 14.43 39.10
N ARG A 94 -25.92 14.45 40.15
CA ARG A 94 -27.15 13.64 40.27
C ARG A 94 -28.41 14.49 40.47
N THR A 95 -28.36 15.75 40.06
CA THR A 95 -29.52 16.65 40.13
C THR A 95 -30.61 16.25 39.12
N ASP A 96 -31.85 16.20 39.60
CA ASP A 96 -33.09 16.04 38.81
C ASP A 96 -33.12 14.85 37.84
N LEU A 97 -32.39 13.77 38.15
CA LEU A 97 -32.36 12.56 37.32
C LEU A 97 -33.70 11.83 37.34
N LYS A 98 -34.11 11.30 36.17
CA LYS A 98 -35.17 10.29 36.09
C LYS A 98 -34.75 9.10 36.99
N GLY A 99 -35.61 8.73 37.96
CA GLY A 99 -35.28 7.78 39.03
C GLY A 99 -34.79 6.41 38.53
N PRO A 100 -34.12 5.61 39.37
CA PRO A 100 -33.57 4.32 38.96
C PRO A 100 -34.69 3.28 38.90
N GLU A 101 -35.04 2.82 37.70
CA GLU A 101 -35.62 1.48 37.55
C GLU A 101 -34.48 0.45 37.64
N PRO A 102 -34.72 -0.73 38.24
CA PRO A 102 -33.70 -1.77 38.33
C PRO A 102 -33.27 -2.17 36.91
N PRO A 103 -31.97 -2.50 36.70
CA PRO A 103 -31.51 -2.88 35.38
C PRO A 103 -32.12 -4.24 35.02
N ASP A 104 -33.17 -4.22 34.21
CA ASP A 104 -33.57 -5.40 33.45
C ASP A 104 -32.78 -5.36 32.13
N HIS A 105 -32.27 -6.53 31.74
CA HIS A 105 -31.42 -6.76 30.57
C HIS A 105 -29.93 -6.40 30.78
N ALA A 106 -29.22 -7.32 31.42
CA ALA A 106 -27.78 -7.44 31.24
C ALA A 106 -27.47 -7.76 29.77
N ARG A 107 -27.27 -6.72 28.93
CA ARG A 107 -26.45 -6.87 27.72
C ARG A 107 -25.10 -7.40 28.21
N THR A 108 -24.68 -8.54 27.66
CA THR A 108 -23.48 -9.28 28.04
C THR A 108 -22.24 -8.42 27.89
N GLY A 109 -21.93 -7.63 28.94
CA GLY A 109 -20.64 -7.00 29.09
C GLY A 109 -19.59 -8.10 29.07
N LEU A 110 -18.58 -7.96 28.22
CA LEU A 110 -17.46 -8.88 28.19
C LEU A 110 -16.93 -8.99 29.63
N SER A 111 -17.09 -10.16 30.25
CA SER A 111 -16.74 -10.31 31.66
C SER A 111 -15.26 -9.95 31.85
N ARG A 112 -14.84 -9.56 33.06
CA ARG A 112 -13.42 -9.29 33.35
C ARG A 112 -12.50 -10.44 32.88
N ARG A 113 -13.01 -11.68 32.87
CA ARG A 113 -12.32 -12.86 32.31
C ARG A 113 -12.27 -12.84 30.78
N GLY A 114 -13.31 -12.38 30.10
CA GLY A 114 -13.33 -12.15 28.66
C GLY A 114 -12.38 -11.04 28.20
N PHE A 115 -12.21 -9.98 29.00
CA PHE A 115 -11.23 -8.92 28.72
C PHE A 115 -9.77 -9.41 28.89
N ILE A 116 -9.49 -10.18 29.95
CA ILE A 116 -8.16 -10.78 30.18
C ILE A 116 -7.86 -11.88 29.14
N ALA A 117 -8.83 -12.76 28.86
CA ALA A 117 -8.68 -13.80 27.85
C ALA A 117 -8.53 -13.20 26.43
N GLY A 118 -9.28 -12.15 26.11
CA GLY A 118 -9.14 -11.41 24.85
C GLY A 118 -7.83 -10.65 24.75
N GLY A 119 -7.34 -10.06 25.85
CA GLY A 119 -6.05 -9.39 25.92
C GLY A 119 -4.86 -10.35 25.77
N LEU A 120 -4.91 -11.53 26.41
CA LEU A 120 -3.89 -12.56 26.28
C LEU A 120 -3.90 -13.23 24.89
N ALA A 121 -5.08 -13.49 24.33
CA ALA A 121 -5.21 -13.98 22.96
C ALA A 121 -4.70 -12.94 21.94
N GLY A 122 -5.02 -11.65 22.14
CA GLY A 122 -4.52 -10.55 21.31
C GLY A 122 -3.00 -10.36 21.39
N ALA A 123 -2.42 -10.47 22.59
CA ALA A 123 -0.97 -10.41 22.79
C ALA A 123 -0.24 -11.61 22.18
N GLY A 124 -0.81 -12.82 22.30
CA GLY A 124 -0.26 -14.03 21.67
C GLY A 124 -0.28 -13.96 20.14
N VAL A 125 -1.33 -13.40 19.55
CA VAL A 125 -1.41 -13.16 18.10
C VAL A 125 -0.44 -12.07 17.67
N ALA A 126 -0.31 -10.96 18.41
CA ALA A 126 0.63 -9.89 18.07
C ALA A 126 2.10 -10.37 18.12
N LEU A 127 2.48 -11.14 19.15
CA LEU A 127 3.83 -11.69 19.29
C LEU A 127 4.13 -12.85 18.32
N GLY A 128 3.11 -13.63 17.96
CA GLY A 128 3.23 -14.73 16.99
C GLY A 128 3.28 -14.25 15.54
N VAL A 129 2.50 -13.23 15.20
CA VAL A 129 2.45 -12.65 13.85
C VAL A 129 3.77 -11.96 13.49
N ASP A 130 4.39 -11.23 14.41
CA ASP A 130 5.68 -10.58 14.16
C ASP A 130 6.78 -11.62 13.89
N ARG A 131 6.81 -12.72 14.65
CA ARG A 131 7.76 -13.83 14.46
C ARG A 131 7.51 -14.61 13.17
N VAL A 132 6.25 -14.83 12.78
CA VAL A 132 5.89 -15.50 11.52
C VAL A 132 6.17 -14.60 10.31
N LEU A 133 5.88 -13.29 10.38
CA LEU A 133 6.17 -12.33 9.31
C LEU A 133 7.67 -12.05 9.15
N ALA A 134 8.42 -12.02 10.26
CA ALA A 134 9.88 -11.91 10.23
C ALA A 134 10.53 -13.19 9.68
N ALA A 135 10.04 -14.37 10.06
CA ALA A 135 10.52 -15.64 9.51
C ALA A 135 10.12 -15.87 8.05
N ALA A 136 9.01 -15.26 7.59
CA ALA A 136 8.53 -15.31 6.21
C ALA A 136 9.15 -14.23 5.29
N SER A 137 10.14 -13.48 5.76
CA SER A 137 10.89 -12.51 4.94
C SER A 137 12.30 -13.04 4.62
N PRO A 138 12.47 -14.10 3.80
CA PRO A 138 13.73 -14.28 3.11
C PRO A 138 13.91 -13.04 2.23
N GLY A 139 15.13 -12.48 2.20
CA GLY A 139 15.46 -11.27 1.47
C GLY A 139 14.97 -11.36 0.02
N GLY A 140 13.82 -10.78 -0.27
CA GLY A 140 13.25 -10.78 -1.61
C GLY A 140 14.08 -9.87 -2.52
N ALA A 141 13.98 -10.14 -3.83
CA ALA A 141 14.66 -9.35 -4.85
C ALA A 141 14.45 -7.84 -4.61
N PRO A 142 15.50 -7.01 -4.78
CA PRO A 142 15.41 -5.56 -4.57
C PRO A 142 14.25 -4.96 -5.36
N THR A 143 13.48 -4.10 -4.71
CA THR A 143 12.34 -3.44 -5.35
C THR A 143 12.84 -2.19 -6.10
N ILE A 144 12.50 -2.10 -7.39
CA ILE A 144 12.75 -0.89 -8.18
C ILE A 144 11.81 0.21 -7.68
N ARG A 145 12.40 1.33 -7.27
CA ARG A 145 11.66 2.49 -6.74
C ARG A 145 11.59 3.61 -7.78
N PRO A 146 10.59 4.52 -7.68
CA PRO A 146 10.58 5.74 -8.47
C PRO A 146 11.87 6.56 -8.34
N PRO A 147 12.21 7.38 -9.35
CA PRO A 147 13.44 8.15 -9.36
C PRO A 147 13.48 9.13 -8.19
N GLY A 148 14.62 9.23 -7.53
CA GLY A 148 14.82 10.11 -6.38
C GLY A 148 14.34 9.53 -5.04
N SER A 149 13.91 8.26 -5.00
CA SER A 149 13.66 7.54 -3.75
C SER A 149 14.93 7.43 -2.90
N LEU A 150 14.78 7.62 -1.58
CA LEU A 150 15.89 7.45 -0.64
C LEU A 150 16.30 5.97 -0.48
N ALA A 151 17.40 5.73 0.25
CA ALA A 151 17.79 4.38 0.69
C ALA A 151 16.61 3.64 1.36
N GLU A 152 16.46 2.33 1.15
CA GLU A 152 15.26 1.56 1.58
C GLU A 152 14.90 1.79 3.05
N GLU A 153 15.90 1.87 3.93
CA GLU A 153 15.68 2.11 5.36
C GLU A 153 15.00 3.47 5.61
N GLN A 154 15.58 4.56 5.09
CA GLN A 154 15.04 5.91 5.23
C GLN A 154 13.72 6.07 4.48
N PHE A 155 13.61 5.45 3.30
CA PHE A 155 12.39 5.43 2.52
C PHE A 155 11.24 4.80 3.32
N GLY A 156 11.47 3.65 3.96
CA GLY A 156 10.49 2.96 4.79
C GLY A 156 10.05 3.77 6.02
N GLN A 157 10.96 4.57 6.59
CA GLN A 157 10.66 5.46 7.73
C GLN A 157 9.84 6.69 7.32
N LEU A 158 10.06 7.22 6.12
CA LEU A 158 9.43 8.47 5.65
C LEU A 158 8.17 8.23 4.82
N CYS A 159 8.04 7.09 4.14
CA CYS A 159 6.90 6.79 3.29
C CYS A 159 5.66 6.49 4.15
N VAL A 160 4.72 7.44 4.17
CA VAL A 160 3.43 7.29 4.87
C VAL A 160 2.39 6.49 4.06
N ARG A 161 2.80 5.91 2.92
CA ARG A 161 1.95 5.07 2.06
C ARG A 161 0.64 5.76 1.62
N CYS A 162 0.71 7.06 1.32
CA CYS A 162 -0.45 7.86 0.91
C CYS A 162 -0.96 7.54 -0.50
N GLY A 163 -0.10 7.00 -1.39
CA GLY A 163 -0.47 6.66 -2.76
C GLY A 163 -0.43 7.82 -3.77
N GLU A 164 -0.14 9.05 -3.35
CA GLU A 164 -0.14 10.23 -4.23
C GLU A 164 0.79 10.06 -5.45
N CYS A 165 1.99 9.53 -5.26
CA CYS A 165 2.93 9.27 -6.35
C CYS A 165 2.42 8.23 -7.37
N ILE A 166 1.64 7.24 -6.92
CA ILE A 166 1.03 6.22 -7.77
C ILE A 166 -0.10 6.87 -8.58
N ASN A 167 -1.00 7.58 -7.93
CA ASN A 167 -2.14 8.23 -8.56
C ASN A 167 -1.73 9.32 -9.56
N ALA A 168 -0.67 10.06 -9.27
CA ALA A 168 -0.17 11.12 -10.14
C ALA A 168 0.64 10.61 -11.35
N CYS A 169 0.99 9.33 -11.40
CA CYS A 169 1.86 8.77 -12.44
C CYS A 169 1.09 8.63 -13.77
N PRO A 170 1.44 9.39 -14.83
CA PRO A 170 0.67 9.37 -16.08
C PRO A 170 0.84 8.07 -16.87
N THR A 171 1.98 7.38 -16.72
CA THR A 171 2.24 6.12 -17.43
C THR A 171 1.70 4.90 -16.71
N GLY A 172 1.26 5.05 -15.45
CA GLY A 172 0.83 3.93 -14.61
C GLY A 172 1.94 2.95 -14.22
N VAL A 173 3.22 3.27 -14.48
CA VAL A 173 4.35 2.38 -14.14
C VAL A 173 4.49 2.16 -12.62
N LEU A 174 4.03 3.10 -11.81
CA LEU A 174 4.07 2.96 -10.36
C LEU A 174 2.86 2.17 -9.87
N THR A 175 3.13 1.05 -9.21
CA THR A 175 2.09 0.21 -8.60
C THR A 175 2.34 0.04 -7.11
N PRO A 176 1.30 -0.23 -6.30
CA PRO A 176 1.51 -0.58 -4.91
C PRO A 176 2.18 -1.95 -4.80
N LYS A 177 3.18 -2.06 -3.93
CA LYS A 177 3.76 -3.35 -3.56
C LYS A 177 2.74 -4.17 -2.75
N GLY A 178 2.37 -5.33 -3.29
CA GLY A 178 1.42 -6.26 -2.68
C GLY A 178 1.99 -7.07 -1.51
N PHE A 179 1.14 -7.89 -0.90
CA PHE A 179 1.46 -8.71 0.27
C PHE A 179 2.51 -9.80 0.01
N PHE A 180 2.55 -10.31 -1.23
CA PHE A 180 3.48 -11.34 -1.68
C PHE A 180 4.63 -10.79 -2.54
N GLY A 181 4.85 -9.47 -2.52
CA GLY A 181 5.88 -8.82 -3.33
C GLY A 181 7.29 -8.99 -2.76
N SER A 182 8.30 -9.02 -3.64
CA SER A 182 9.73 -9.15 -3.33
C SER A 182 10.21 -8.07 -2.35
N GLY A 183 10.66 -8.44 -1.14
CA GLY A 183 11.40 -7.55 -0.22
C GLY A 183 10.71 -7.24 1.12
N GLY A 184 10.32 -8.29 1.85
CA GLY A 184 9.92 -8.24 3.27
C GLY A 184 8.64 -7.46 3.61
N SER A 185 8.16 -7.64 4.84
CA SER A 185 6.92 -7.01 5.36
C SER A 185 6.97 -5.47 5.41
N GLY A 186 8.17 -4.87 5.46
CA GLY A 186 8.35 -3.41 5.55
C GLY A 186 7.91 -2.62 4.31
N GLY A 187 7.81 -3.29 3.15
CA GLY A 187 7.48 -2.67 1.87
C GLY A 187 5.99 -2.66 1.50
N LEU A 188 5.08 -3.19 2.31
CA LEU A 188 3.67 -3.29 1.94
C LEU A 188 3.06 -1.91 1.61
N TRP A 189 2.29 -1.83 0.52
CA TRP A 189 1.64 -0.61 0.02
C TRP A 189 2.57 0.57 -0.33
N THR A 190 3.87 0.33 -0.38
CA THR A 190 4.83 1.33 -0.89
C THR A 190 4.89 1.29 -2.42
N PRO A 191 5.21 2.41 -3.09
CA PRO A 191 5.28 2.46 -4.55
C PRO A 191 6.46 1.64 -5.09
N ARG A 192 6.21 0.81 -6.09
CA ARG A 192 7.22 0.12 -6.88
C ARG A 192 7.04 0.42 -8.36
N VAL A 193 8.09 0.30 -9.13
CA VAL A 193 8.04 0.28 -10.59
C VAL A 193 7.63 -1.12 -11.06
N ASP A 194 6.63 -1.17 -11.93
CA ASP A 194 6.23 -2.38 -12.66
C ASP A 194 6.56 -2.23 -14.14
N ALA A 195 7.79 -2.62 -14.49
CA ALA A 195 8.34 -2.45 -15.81
C ALA A 195 7.80 -3.45 -16.85
N ASP A 196 7.02 -4.47 -16.43
CA ASP A 196 6.29 -5.32 -17.37
C ASP A 196 5.07 -4.59 -17.94
N PHE A 197 4.46 -3.69 -17.17
CA PHE A 197 3.28 -2.96 -17.61
C PHE A 197 3.62 -1.72 -18.44
N SER A 198 4.56 -0.90 -17.95
CA SER A 198 4.87 0.39 -18.59
C SER A 198 6.25 0.90 -18.15
N GLY A 199 6.78 1.90 -18.84
CA GLY A 199 8.03 2.58 -18.47
C GLY A 199 7.82 3.92 -17.77
N CYS A 200 8.88 4.39 -17.12
CA CYS A 200 8.97 5.76 -16.60
C CYS A 200 9.22 6.74 -17.76
N ASP A 201 8.34 7.73 -17.92
CA ASP A 201 8.48 8.76 -18.95
C ASP A 201 9.64 9.73 -18.61
N PRO A 202 10.67 9.88 -19.47
CA PRO A 202 11.79 10.80 -19.26
C PRO A 202 11.38 12.28 -19.10
N LYS A 203 10.21 12.67 -19.62
CA LYS A 203 9.68 14.05 -19.55
C LYS A 203 8.83 14.31 -18.32
N CYS A 204 8.68 13.32 -17.43
CA CYS A 204 7.89 13.44 -16.20
C CYS A 204 8.76 13.32 -14.94
N ASN A 205 8.47 14.13 -13.92
CA ASN A 205 9.08 14.07 -12.57
C ASN A 205 8.03 14.24 -11.44
N ILE A 206 6.74 14.04 -11.73
CA ILE A 206 5.63 14.38 -10.83
C ILE A 206 5.65 13.61 -9.50
N CYS A 207 6.14 12.37 -9.49
CA CYS A 207 6.16 11.52 -8.29
C CYS A 207 6.94 12.12 -7.13
N GLY A 208 8.02 12.86 -7.42
CA GLY A 208 8.79 13.59 -6.41
C GLY A 208 8.16 14.92 -6.00
N GLN A 209 7.32 15.51 -6.87
CA GLN A 209 6.63 16.78 -6.59
C GLN A 209 5.42 16.58 -5.66
N VAL A 210 4.75 15.43 -5.74
CA VAL A 210 3.56 15.12 -4.93
C VAL A 210 3.89 14.39 -3.62
N CYS A 211 5.15 14.03 -3.37
CA CYS A 211 5.54 13.30 -2.17
C CYS A 211 5.57 14.24 -0.94
N PRO A 212 4.64 14.11 0.01
CA PRO A 212 4.54 15.09 1.11
C PRO A 212 5.65 14.95 2.15
N THR A 213 6.28 13.78 2.24
CA THR A 213 7.29 13.47 3.27
C THR A 213 8.73 13.57 2.78
N GLY A 214 8.92 13.74 1.46
CA GLY A 214 10.25 13.70 0.84
C GLY A 214 10.88 12.31 0.79
N ALA A 215 10.10 11.23 0.98
CA ALA A 215 10.58 9.86 0.75
C ALA A 215 11.03 9.65 -0.71
N ILE A 216 10.37 10.34 -1.65
CA ILE A 216 10.79 10.53 -3.04
C ILE A 216 11.19 12.00 -3.17
N ARG A 217 12.44 12.29 -3.49
CA ARG A 217 12.92 13.66 -3.64
C ARG A 217 12.33 14.32 -4.88
N ALA A 218 11.96 15.60 -4.76
CA ALA A 218 11.63 16.45 -5.90
C ALA A 218 12.89 16.72 -6.73
N LEU A 219 13.03 16.03 -7.86
CA LEU A 219 14.14 16.20 -8.79
C LEU A 219 13.70 17.06 -9.99
N ALA A 220 14.55 17.98 -10.43
CA ALA A 220 14.42 18.60 -11.76
C ALA A 220 14.56 17.52 -12.86
N LEU A 221 14.01 17.76 -14.05
CA LEU A 221 13.99 16.76 -15.14
C LEU A 221 15.40 16.33 -15.54
N GLU A 222 16.34 17.28 -15.61
CA GLU A 222 17.73 17.03 -15.98
C GLU A 222 18.44 16.15 -14.95
N ALA A 223 18.15 16.34 -13.66
CA ALA A 223 18.69 15.52 -12.59
C ALA A 223 18.03 14.13 -12.57
N LYS A 224 16.71 14.09 -12.74
CA LYS A 224 15.92 12.85 -12.77
C LYS A 224 16.37 11.91 -13.88
N ASN A 225 16.71 12.44 -15.06
CA ASN A 225 17.20 11.66 -16.20
C ASN A 225 18.66 11.20 -16.07
N LYS A 226 19.31 11.44 -14.91
CA LYS A 226 20.65 10.93 -14.59
C LYS A 226 20.67 9.99 -13.39
N VAL A 227 19.55 9.89 -12.65
CA VAL A 227 19.45 9.03 -11.46
C VAL A 227 19.05 7.63 -11.89
N ARG A 228 19.85 6.63 -11.52
CA ARG A 228 19.55 5.23 -11.81
C ARG A 228 18.49 4.69 -10.85
N MET A 229 17.34 4.31 -11.37
CA MET A 229 16.28 3.60 -10.62
C MET A 229 16.56 2.10 -10.52
N GLY A 230 17.34 1.59 -11.46
CA GLY A 230 17.72 0.19 -11.66
C GLY A 230 18.60 0.09 -12.91
N LEU A 231 18.95 -1.15 -13.28
CA LEU A 231 19.76 -1.46 -14.44
C LEU A 231 19.00 -2.43 -15.35
N ALA A 232 19.00 -2.17 -16.66
CA ALA A 232 18.49 -3.13 -17.62
C ALA A 232 19.48 -4.29 -17.80
N VAL A 233 18.98 -5.52 -17.75
CA VAL A 233 19.77 -6.75 -17.88
C VAL A 233 19.11 -7.60 -18.96
N VAL A 234 19.89 -7.96 -19.98
CA VAL A 234 19.44 -8.87 -21.05
C VAL A 234 19.64 -10.31 -20.59
N ASN A 235 18.60 -11.12 -20.68
CA ASN A 235 18.68 -12.56 -20.50
C ASN A 235 19.09 -13.19 -21.83
N GLU A 236 20.38 -13.53 -21.95
CA GLU A 236 20.98 -14.15 -23.13
C GLU A 236 20.32 -15.49 -23.52
N LYS A 237 19.69 -16.18 -22.56
CA LYS A 237 19.01 -17.46 -22.78
C LYS A 237 17.58 -17.33 -23.27
N THR A 238 17.01 -16.13 -23.24
CA THR A 238 15.62 -15.85 -23.64
C THR A 238 15.58 -14.89 -24.81
N CYS A 239 16.57 -13.99 -24.95
CA CYS A 239 16.58 -12.95 -25.95
C CYS A 239 16.72 -13.51 -27.38
N LEU A 240 15.75 -13.20 -28.26
CA LEU A 240 15.67 -13.78 -29.61
C LEU A 240 16.95 -13.59 -30.44
N PRO A 241 17.59 -12.40 -30.44
CA PRO A 241 18.86 -12.25 -31.16
C PRO A 241 20.04 -12.95 -30.50
N TRP A 242 20.06 -13.07 -29.17
CA TRP A 242 21.10 -13.79 -28.45
C TRP A 242 21.02 -15.30 -28.70
N LEU A 243 19.82 -15.83 -28.91
CA LEU A 243 19.62 -17.22 -29.32
C LEU A 243 19.81 -17.45 -30.82
N GLY A 244 19.90 -16.39 -31.63
CA GLY A 244 19.97 -16.49 -33.10
C GLY A 244 18.67 -16.96 -33.74
N THR A 245 17.54 -16.93 -33.02
CA THR A 245 16.27 -17.48 -33.51
C THR A 245 15.48 -16.50 -34.34
N LYS A 246 15.59 -15.20 -34.05
CA LYS A 246 14.84 -14.14 -34.74
C LYS A 246 15.46 -12.77 -34.52
N GLU A 247 15.51 -11.97 -35.58
CA GLU A 247 15.89 -10.56 -35.54
C GLU A 247 14.88 -9.74 -34.71
N CYS A 248 15.37 -8.96 -33.75
CA CYS A 248 14.53 -8.14 -32.88
C CYS A 248 15.31 -6.93 -32.36
N GLU A 249 14.79 -5.74 -32.62
CA GLU A 249 15.45 -4.46 -32.32
C GLU A 249 14.72 -3.63 -31.25
N LEU A 250 13.61 -4.15 -30.72
CA LEU A 250 12.64 -3.40 -29.92
C LEU A 250 13.26 -2.63 -28.75
N CYS A 251 14.12 -3.28 -27.97
CA CYS A 251 14.71 -2.66 -26.78
C CYS A 251 15.67 -1.52 -27.14
N VAL A 252 16.44 -1.68 -28.22
CA VAL A 252 17.42 -0.68 -28.67
C VAL A 252 16.70 0.54 -29.21
N LEU A 253 15.77 0.35 -30.14
CA LEU A 253 14.97 1.44 -30.71
C LEU A 253 14.21 2.21 -29.62
N THR A 254 13.58 1.49 -28.69
CA THR A 254 12.87 2.13 -27.56
C THR A 254 13.81 2.95 -26.69
N CYS A 255 15.03 2.46 -26.41
CA CYS A 255 15.99 3.20 -25.60
C CYS A 255 16.48 4.47 -26.30
N THR A 256 16.66 4.41 -27.61
CA THR A 256 17.00 5.55 -28.47
C THR A 256 15.87 6.58 -28.52
N ASP A 257 14.62 6.14 -28.71
CA ASP A 257 13.44 7.01 -28.75
C ASP A 257 13.21 7.76 -27.42
N MET A 258 13.56 7.12 -26.30
CA MET A 258 13.52 7.75 -24.97
C MET A 258 14.69 8.72 -24.73
N GLY A 259 15.67 8.76 -25.64
CA GLY A 259 16.82 9.67 -25.60
C GLY A 259 17.97 9.21 -24.69
N PHE A 260 17.91 7.99 -24.14
CA PHE A 260 18.95 7.48 -23.22
C PHE A 260 20.14 6.85 -23.96
N ASN A 261 19.90 6.22 -25.13
CA ASN A 261 20.95 5.55 -25.91
C ASN A 261 21.84 4.63 -25.05
N ALA A 262 21.20 3.91 -24.13
CA ALA A 262 21.86 3.04 -23.14
C ALA A 262 21.92 1.57 -23.57
N ILE A 263 21.52 1.25 -24.80
CA ILE A 263 21.60 -0.09 -25.38
C ILE A 263 22.21 0.06 -26.77
N GLU A 264 23.23 -0.72 -27.07
CA GLU A 264 23.90 -0.76 -28.37
C GLU A 264 23.71 -2.10 -29.06
N TYR A 265 23.92 -2.12 -30.37
CA TYR A 265 23.96 -3.36 -31.15
C TYR A 265 25.37 -3.93 -31.16
N ARG A 266 25.48 -5.25 -31.03
CA ARG A 266 26.69 -5.99 -31.37
C ARG A 266 26.35 -7.16 -32.28
N LEU A 267 27.20 -7.40 -33.26
CA LEU A 267 27.04 -8.50 -34.20
C LEU A 267 27.42 -9.83 -33.51
N MET A 268 26.51 -10.80 -33.54
CA MET A 268 26.64 -12.13 -32.94
C MET A 268 26.32 -13.21 -33.99
N HIS A 269 26.63 -14.47 -33.70
CA HIS A 269 26.31 -15.62 -34.57
C HIS A 269 26.86 -15.52 -36.00
N VAL A 270 28.01 -14.85 -36.17
CA VAL A 270 28.67 -14.70 -37.46
C VAL A 270 29.24 -16.04 -37.89
N GLU A 271 29.00 -16.44 -39.14
CA GLU A 271 29.62 -17.64 -39.71
C GLU A 271 31.09 -17.35 -40.00
N LEU A 272 31.95 -18.34 -39.79
CA LEU A 272 33.38 -18.24 -40.08
C LEU A 272 33.67 -19.02 -41.36
N ASP A 273 34.52 -18.46 -42.22
CA ASP A 273 35.02 -19.16 -43.40
C ASP A 273 36.08 -20.22 -43.04
N GLU A 274 36.61 -20.91 -44.06
CA GLU A 274 37.66 -21.93 -43.89
C GLU A 274 38.96 -21.39 -43.26
N MET A 275 39.13 -20.06 -43.21
CA MET A 275 40.28 -19.38 -42.62
C MET A 275 39.97 -18.78 -41.25
N GLU A 276 38.85 -19.17 -40.62
CA GLU A 276 38.34 -18.63 -39.35
C GLU A 276 38.03 -17.12 -39.40
N MET A 277 37.83 -16.56 -40.59
CA MET A 277 37.47 -15.15 -40.78
C MET A 277 35.94 -15.00 -40.81
N PRO A 278 35.37 -13.93 -40.22
CA PRO A 278 33.93 -13.71 -40.25
C PRO A 278 33.43 -13.46 -41.67
N ILE A 279 32.44 -14.23 -42.11
CA ILE A 279 31.82 -14.08 -43.44
C ILE A 279 30.96 -12.81 -43.43
N GLU A 280 31.22 -11.90 -44.37
CA GLU A 280 30.43 -10.68 -44.52
C GLU A 280 28.95 -11.01 -44.75
N TYR A 281 28.06 -10.18 -44.18
CA TYR A 281 26.60 -10.33 -44.25
C TYR A 281 26.03 -11.56 -43.52
N THR A 282 26.80 -12.24 -42.67
CA THR A 282 26.30 -13.27 -41.75
C THR A 282 26.20 -12.75 -40.31
N GLY A 283 25.34 -13.37 -39.50
CA GLY A 283 25.12 -13.03 -38.10
C GLY A 283 23.86 -12.21 -37.83
N MET A 284 23.70 -11.84 -36.56
CA MET A 284 22.50 -11.17 -36.04
C MET A 284 22.89 -10.09 -35.04
N LEU A 285 22.19 -8.95 -35.11
CA LEU A 285 22.42 -7.84 -34.17
C LEU A 285 21.72 -8.12 -32.83
N ALA A 286 22.52 -8.25 -31.78
CA ALA A 286 22.04 -8.48 -30.42
C ALA A 286 22.22 -7.24 -29.53
N PRO A 287 21.31 -7.01 -28.57
CA PRO A 287 21.38 -5.86 -27.67
C PRO A 287 22.39 -6.06 -26.54
N PHE A 288 23.17 -5.01 -26.26
CA PHE A 288 24.08 -4.91 -25.11
C PHE A 288 23.82 -3.63 -24.33
N VAL A 289 23.70 -3.72 -23.01
CA VAL A 289 23.38 -2.57 -22.15
C VAL A 289 24.66 -1.86 -21.72
N LEU A 290 24.67 -0.53 -21.87
CA LEU A 290 25.70 0.38 -21.37
C LEU A 290 25.31 0.83 -19.97
N GLU A 291 25.94 0.24 -18.94
CA GLU A 291 25.58 0.45 -17.54
C GLU A 291 25.69 1.90 -17.07
N ASP A 292 26.61 2.66 -17.65
CA ASP A 292 26.89 4.07 -17.33
C ASP A 292 25.79 5.02 -17.83
N LYS A 293 25.04 4.63 -18.85
CA LYS A 293 23.95 5.42 -19.43
C LYS A 293 22.56 4.96 -18.98
N CYS A 294 22.44 3.72 -18.54
CA CYS A 294 21.15 3.14 -18.18
C CYS A 294 20.61 3.72 -16.88
N VAL A 295 19.44 4.35 -16.92
CA VAL A 295 18.75 4.86 -15.73
C VAL A 295 17.69 3.91 -15.16
N GLY A 296 17.48 2.76 -15.79
CA GLY A 296 16.48 1.78 -15.35
C GLY A 296 15.03 2.24 -15.51
N CYS A 297 14.72 3.01 -16.56
CA CYS A 297 13.37 3.55 -16.77
C CYS A 297 12.31 2.49 -17.10
N GLY A 298 12.70 1.28 -17.53
CA GLY A 298 11.79 0.17 -17.79
C GLY A 298 11.10 0.16 -19.15
N ASN A 299 11.24 1.20 -19.98
CA ASN A 299 10.59 1.24 -21.30
C ASN A 299 11.02 0.07 -22.22
N CYS A 300 12.28 -0.36 -22.15
CA CYS A 300 12.77 -1.51 -22.93
C CYS A 300 12.12 -2.84 -22.50
N GLN A 301 11.92 -3.06 -21.20
CA GLN A 301 11.22 -4.23 -20.67
C GLN A 301 9.74 -4.19 -21.06
N ALA A 302 9.06 -3.06 -20.85
CA ALA A 302 7.66 -2.90 -21.20
C ALA A 302 7.40 -3.18 -22.69
N ARG A 303 8.27 -2.67 -23.58
CA ARG A 303 8.17 -2.93 -25.01
C ARG A 303 8.42 -4.41 -25.36
N CYS A 304 9.43 -5.03 -24.73
CA CYS A 304 9.73 -6.44 -24.94
C CYS A 304 8.54 -7.32 -24.50
N ARG A 305 7.95 -7.00 -23.35
CA ARG A 305 6.77 -7.69 -22.82
C ARG A 305 5.59 -7.58 -23.75
N ALA A 306 5.18 -6.35 -24.06
CA ALA A 306 3.99 -6.08 -24.85
C ALA A 306 4.02 -6.82 -26.20
N ILE A 307 5.14 -6.74 -26.92
CA ILE A 307 5.22 -7.33 -28.25
C ILE A 307 5.57 -8.82 -28.19
N ASN A 308 6.68 -9.19 -27.56
CA ASN A 308 7.19 -10.56 -27.69
C ASN A 308 6.48 -11.56 -26.76
N VAL A 309 5.85 -11.11 -25.68
CA VAL A 309 5.14 -11.99 -24.75
C VAL A 309 3.63 -11.92 -24.97
N ASP A 310 3.06 -10.71 -24.97
CA ASP A 310 1.60 -10.55 -24.91
C ASP A 310 0.95 -10.53 -26.30
N GLU A 311 1.56 -9.91 -27.32
CA GLU A 311 1.02 -9.85 -28.69
C GLU A 311 1.43 -11.05 -29.54
N GLU A 312 2.74 -11.25 -29.73
CA GLU A 312 3.28 -12.24 -30.68
C GLU A 312 3.55 -13.61 -30.06
N HIS A 313 3.64 -13.68 -28.73
CA HIS A 313 3.87 -14.93 -27.98
C HIS A 313 5.16 -15.68 -28.38
N PHE A 314 6.19 -14.96 -28.84
CA PHE A 314 7.52 -15.55 -29.08
C PHE A 314 8.24 -15.92 -27.79
N LEU A 315 7.95 -15.23 -26.70
CA LEU A 315 8.56 -15.41 -25.39
C LEU A 315 7.49 -15.66 -24.32
N THR A 316 7.83 -16.41 -23.28
CA THR A 316 6.96 -16.56 -22.09
C THR A 316 7.15 -15.44 -21.07
N GLU A 317 8.29 -14.76 -21.12
CA GLU A 317 8.66 -13.66 -20.24
C GLU A 317 9.58 -12.67 -20.97
N SER A 318 9.69 -11.45 -20.44
CA SER A 318 10.53 -10.40 -21.02
C SER A 318 12.00 -10.84 -21.07
N ALA A 319 12.62 -10.76 -22.25
CA ALA A 319 14.04 -11.09 -22.42
C ALA A 319 15.00 -10.01 -21.89
N ILE A 320 14.51 -8.82 -21.60
CA ILE A 320 15.26 -7.74 -20.95
C ILE A 320 14.45 -7.27 -19.75
N ILE A 321 15.07 -7.29 -18.57
CA ILE A 321 14.42 -6.93 -17.31
C ILE A 321 15.18 -5.82 -16.60
N ILE A 322 14.48 -4.99 -15.85
CA ILE A 322 15.11 -4.04 -14.94
C ILE A 322 15.36 -4.73 -13.61
N GLU A 323 16.55 -4.56 -13.08
CA GLU A 323 16.93 -5.05 -11.75
C GLU A 323 17.39 -3.90 -10.87
N ALA A 324 17.00 -3.94 -9.60
CA ALA A 324 17.51 -3.04 -8.57
C ALA A 324 18.55 -3.77 -7.69
N GLY A 325 19.22 -3.03 -6.80
CA GLY A 325 20.19 -3.57 -5.84
C GLY A 325 21.59 -2.97 -5.97
N PRO A 326 22.56 -3.50 -5.19
CA PRO A 326 23.91 -2.96 -5.13
C PRO A 326 24.56 -2.82 -6.51
N GLY A 327 25.05 -1.62 -6.83
CA GLY A 327 25.68 -1.30 -8.12
C GLY A 327 24.72 -0.96 -9.27
N LYS A 328 23.40 -1.19 -9.11
CA LYS A 328 22.40 -1.05 -10.18
C LYS A 328 21.50 0.18 -10.04
N GLU A 329 21.48 0.84 -8.89
CA GLU A 329 20.61 1.97 -8.60
C GLU A 329 21.30 3.04 -7.75
N ASP A 330 20.84 4.27 -7.89
CA ASP A 330 21.32 5.43 -7.13
C ASP A 330 20.29 5.78 -6.05
N ARG A 331 20.58 5.34 -4.82
CA ARG A 331 19.79 5.67 -3.64
C ARG A 331 20.49 6.73 -2.81
N PRO A 332 20.11 8.01 -2.96
CA PRO A 332 20.63 9.06 -2.08
C PRO A 332 20.25 8.79 -0.63
N ASN A 333 21.20 8.99 0.28
CA ASN A 333 20.87 9.20 1.68
C ASN A 333 20.38 10.63 1.89
N ARG A 334 19.47 10.82 2.83
CA ARG A 334 19.10 12.15 3.31
C ARG A 334 20.32 12.75 4.03
N ALA A 335 20.74 13.93 3.58
CA ALA A 335 21.73 14.76 4.28
C ALA A 335 21.12 15.36 5.56
#